data_AF-A0A822EG76-F1
#
_entry.id   AF-A0A822EG76-F1
#
_cell.length_a   1.000
_cell.length_b   1.000
_cell.length_c   1.000
_cell.angle_alpha   90.00
_cell.angle_beta   90.00
_cell.angle_gamma   90.00
#
_symmetry.space_group_name_H-M   'P 1'
#
loop_
_entity.id
_entity.type
_entity.pdbx_description
1 polymer ?
#
loop_
_entity_poly.entity_id
_entity_poly.type
_entity_poly.pdbx_seq_one_letter_code
_entity_poly.pdbx_strand_id
1 'polypeptide(L)'
;MDLRNDYPIDKIFVWWTFSSCTTHISVLENEEFFGKTGKRTLFTIECNTGKDIHNHSMFPTENEILLIAARQFQVIGNLDSGNDLYIIQIKEIQPPFPFISCSLIIPSTLSTITTISYQN
;
A
#
# COMPACT_ATOMS: atom_id res chain seq x y z
N MET A 1 13.94 3.29 -7.91
CA MET A 1 15.22 3.10 -7.18
C MET A 1 15.34 1.66 -6.68
N ASP A 2 16.52 1.23 -6.19
CA ASP A 2 16.72 -0.05 -5.48
C ASP A 2 16.47 0.19 -3.99
N LEU A 3 15.53 -0.54 -3.40
CA LEU A 3 15.15 -0.41 -1.99
C LEU A 3 15.56 -1.63 -1.14
N ARG A 4 16.22 -2.64 -1.69
CA ARG A 4 16.49 -3.91 -0.96
C ARG A 4 17.29 -3.73 0.32
N ASN A 5 18.18 -2.72 0.37
CA ASN A 5 18.94 -2.41 1.57
C ASN A 5 18.07 -1.81 2.70
N ASP A 6 17.01 -1.09 2.34
CA ASP A 6 16.05 -0.54 3.30
C ASP A 6 15.05 -1.61 3.77
N TYR A 7 14.86 -2.66 2.98
CA TYR A 7 13.93 -3.76 3.25
C TYR A 7 14.64 -5.12 3.20
N PRO A 8 15.54 -5.41 4.16
CA PRO A 8 16.11 -6.75 4.29
C PRO A 8 15.02 -7.76 4.65
N ILE A 9 15.25 -9.03 4.29
CA ILE A 9 14.38 -10.16 4.66
C ILE A 9 14.20 -10.18 6.18
N ASP A 10 13.00 -10.56 6.63
CA ASP A 10 12.53 -10.57 8.02
C ASP A 10 12.36 -9.20 8.68
N LYS A 11 12.64 -8.09 7.98
CA LYS A 11 12.30 -6.77 8.49
C LYS A 11 10.78 -6.65 8.65
N ILE A 12 10.38 -6.29 9.87
CA ILE A 12 9.01 -5.88 10.19
C ILE A 12 8.94 -4.35 10.20
N PHE A 13 7.95 -3.78 9.53
CA PHE A 13 7.77 -2.34 9.46
C PHE A 13 6.31 -1.93 9.33
N VAL A 14 6.01 -0.66 9.61
CA VAL A 14 4.69 -0.07 9.43
C VAL A 14 4.64 0.70 8.12
N TRP A 15 3.65 0.39 7.30
CA TRP A 15 3.31 1.15 6.09
C TRP A 15 2.42 2.33 6.47
N TRP A 16 3.03 3.51 6.64
CA TRP A 16 2.35 4.66 7.26
C TRP A 16 1.34 5.36 6.35
N THR A 17 1.52 5.30 5.04
CA THR A 17 0.72 6.08 4.09
C THR A 17 -0.38 5.27 3.45
N PHE A 18 -1.40 5.93 2.89
CA PHE A 18 -2.22 5.29 1.88
C PHE A 18 -1.40 5.11 0.60
N SER A 19 -1.57 3.97 -0.07
CA SER A 19 -0.88 3.72 -1.33
C SER A 19 -1.81 3.04 -2.31
N SER A 20 -1.84 3.56 -3.54
CA SER A 20 -2.52 2.92 -4.65
C SER A 20 -1.72 1.70 -5.10
N CYS A 21 -2.40 0.59 -5.36
CA CYS A 21 -1.84 -0.68 -5.82
C CYS A 21 -2.76 -1.25 -6.91
N THR A 22 -2.27 -2.20 -7.70
CA THR A 22 -3.06 -2.88 -8.72
C THR A 22 -2.99 -4.38 -8.54
N THR A 23 -4.09 -5.07 -8.84
CA THR A 23 -4.13 -6.54 -8.95
C THR A 23 -3.75 -7.04 -10.35
N HIS A 24 -3.62 -6.14 -11.32
CA HIS A 24 -3.40 -6.49 -12.72
C HIS A 24 -1.96 -6.17 -13.13
N ILE A 25 -1.16 -7.21 -13.33
CA ILE A 25 0.26 -7.07 -13.68
C ILE A 25 0.50 -6.29 -14.98
N SER A 26 -0.46 -6.30 -15.91
CA SER A 26 -0.38 -5.56 -17.17
C SER A 26 -0.37 -4.04 -16.98
N VAL A 27 -0.95 -3.53 -15.88
CA VAL A 27 -0.91 -2.09 -15.55
C VAL A 27 0.51 -1.63 -15.25
N LEU A 28 1.37 -2.53 -14.74
CA LEU A 28 2.78 -2.24 -14.45
C LEU A 28 3.62 -2.04 -15.73
N GLU A 29 3.11 -2.43 -16.90
CA GLU A 29 3.80 -2.15 -18.16
C GLU A 29 3.63 -0.69 -18.62
N ASN A 30 2.70 0.07 -18.01
CA ASN A 30 2.53 1.49 -18.30
C ASN A 30 3.75 2.28 -17.80
N GLU A 31 4.38 3.05 -18.68
CA GLU A 31 5.52 3.92 -18.38
C GLU A 31 5.16 5.04 -17.39
N GLU A 32 3.89 5.45 -17.31
CA GLU A 32 3.43 6.43 -16.33
C GLU A 32 3.36 5.86 -14.90
N PHE A 33 3.31 4.53 -14.76
CA PHE A 33 3.18 3.86 -13.47
C PHE A 33 4.48 3.22 -12.99
N PHE A 34 5.04 2.30 -13.79
CA PHE A 34 6.25 1.56 -13.41
C PHE A 34 7.27 1.45 -14.56
N GLY A 35 6.78 1.22 -15.78
CA GLY A 35 7.59 1.18 -16.98
C GLY A 35 8.61 0.05 -17.05
N LYS A 36 9.42 0.07 -18.12
CA LYS A 36 10.34 -1.03 -18.45
C LYS A 36 11.83 -0.68 -18.29
N THR A 37 12.17 0.55 -17.95
CA THR A 37 13.57 1.01 -17.89
C THR A 37 13.92 1.72 -16.59
N GLY A 38 15.21 1.87 -16.33
CA GLY A 38 15.73 2.54 -15.14
C GLY A 38 15.62 1.71 -13.87
N LYS A 39 16.33 2.19 -12.84
CA LYS A 39 16.42 1.53 -11.53
C LYS A 39 15.09 1.60 -10.80
N ARG A 40 14.45 0.45 -10.55
CA ARG A 40 13.09 0.38 -10.01
C ARG A 40 12.89 -0.81 -9.08
N THR A 41 11.96 -0.65 -8.14
CA THR A 41 11.58 -1.69 -7.18
C THR A 41 10.09 -1.95 -7.28
N LEU A 42 9.70 -3.20 -7.52
CA LEU A 42 8.33 -3.67 -7.44
C LEU A 42 8.08 -4.30 -6.07
N PHE A 43 7.05 -3.83 -5.36
CA PHE A 43 6.55 -4.52 -4.19
C PHE A 43 5.47 -5.52 -4.62
N THR A 44 5.67 -6.80 -4.32
CA THR A 44 4.59 -7.79 -4.38
C THR A 44 4.00 -7.93 -2.99
N ILE A 45 2.72 -7.61 -2.85
CA ILE A 45 2.08 -7.40 -1.55
C ILE A 45 1.02 -8.49 -1.33
N GLU A 46 1.23 -9.36 -0.34
CA GLU A 46 0.18 -10.20 0.22
C GLU A 46 -0.53 -9.41 1.32
N CYS A 47 -1.77 -8.96 1.09
CA CYS A 47 -2.55 -8.24 2.10
C CYS A 47 -4.01 -8.72 2.13
N ASN A 48 -4.63 -8.59 3.31
CA ASN A 48 -6.03 -8.95 3.53
C ASN A 48 -6.90 -7.70 3.79
N THR A 49 -6.26 -6.55 4.06
CA THR A 49 -6.98 -5.32 4.45
C THR A 49 -7.09 -4.27 3.35
N GLY A 50 -6.43 -4.50 2.19
CA GLY A 50 -6.57 -3.67 1.01
C GLY A 50 -8.03 -3.50 0.60
N LYS A 51 -8.37 -2.31 0.09
CA LYS A 51 -9.74 -2.00 -0.35
C LYS A 51 -9.79 -1.90 -1.85
N ASP A 52 -10.62 -2.74 -2.46
CA ASP A 52 -10.99 -2.57 -3.85
C ASP A 52 -11.76 -1.24 -4.00
N ILE A 53 -11.15 -0.31 -4.73
CA ILE A 53 -11.72 0.99 -5.03
C ILE A 53 -11.89 1.17 -6.54
N HIS A 54 -11.90 0.09 -7.33
CA HIS A 54 -12.11 0.13 -8.78
C HIS A 54 -13.30 1.03 -9.19
N ASN A 55 -14.45 0.89 -8.51
CA ASN A 55 -15.66 1.67 -8.80
C ASN A 55 -15.60 3.14 -8.32
N HIS A 56 -14.56 3.50 -7.56
CA HIS A 56 -14.33 4.84 -7.02
C HIS A 56 -13.07 5.49 -7.61
N SER A 57 -12.31 4.76 -8.42
CA SER A 57 -11.06 5.23 -9.00
C SER A 57 -11.32 6.24 -10.12
N MET A 58 -10.42 7.20 -10.25
CA MET A 58 -10.37 8.07 -11.43
C MET A 58 -9.86 7.31 -12.67
N PHE A 59 -9.24 6.14 -12.48
CA PHE A 59 -8.67 5.31 -13.53
C PHE A 59 -9.27 3.88 -13.48
N PRO A 60 -10.46 3.66 -14.06
CA PRO A 60 -11.19 2.39 -13.93
C PRO A 60 -10.40 1.17 -14.46
N THR A 61 -9.48 1.38 -15.39
CA THR A 61 -8.69 0.29 -15.99
C THR A 61 -7.57 -0.22 -15.10
N GLU A 62 -7.22 0.49 -14.02
CA GLU A 62 -6.08 0.14 -13.16
C GLU A 62 -6.41 -0.95 -12.14
N ASN A 63 -7.68 -1.32 -11.97
CA ASN A 63 -8.13 -2.30 -10.96
C ASN A 63 -7.51 -1.99 -9.59
N GLU A 64 -7.73 -0.74 -9.18
CA GLU A 64 -7.06 -0.13 -8.05
C GLU A 64 -7.48 -0.75 -6.72
N ILE A 65 -6.48 -1.17 -5.96
CA ILE A 65 -6.57 -1.53 -4.55
C ILE A 65 -5.91 -0.43 -3.74
N LEU A 66 -6.66 0.19 -2.83
CA LEU A 66 -6.13 1.11 -1.86
C LEU A 66 -5.54 0.33 -0.68
N LEU A 67 -4.21 0.35 -0.57
CA LEU A 67 -3.51 -0.11 0.61
C LEU A 67 -3.75 0.87 1.76
N ILE A 68 -4.26 0.36 2.87
CA ILE A 68 -4.64 1.18 4.02
C ILE A 68 -3.39 1.58 4.81
N ALA A 69 -3.39 2.81 5.31
CA ALA A 69 -2.36 3.32 6.20
C ALA A 69 -2.24 2.53 7.52
N ALA A 70 -1.08 2.66 8.16
CA ALA A 70 -0.72 2.08 9.46
C ALA A 70 -0.89 0.54 9.54
N ARG A 71 -0.62 -0.16 8.43
CA ARG A 71 -0.57 -1.63 8.39
C ARG A 71 0.85 -2.13 8.66
N GLN A 72 0.98 -3.30 9.25
CA GLN A 72 2.29 -3.89 9.52
C GLN A 72 2.59 -4.97 8.48
N PHE A 73 3.82 -4.97 7.97
CA PHE A 73 4.30 -5.93 6.99
C PHE A 73 5.61 -6.56 7.44
N GLN A 74 5.83 -7.80 7.03
CA GLN A 74 7.12 -8.48 7.06
C GLN A 74 7.65 -8.63 5.64
N VAL A 75 8.94 -8.34 5.44
CA VAL A 75 9.64 -8.69 4.19
C VAL A 75 9.91 -10.19 4.17
N ILE A 76 9.34 -10.90 3.19
CA ILE A 76 9.46 -12.35 3.06
C ILE A 76 10.41 -12.78 1.92
N GLY A 77 10.82 -11.84 1.07
CA GLY A 77 11.73 -12.15 -0.03
C GLY A 77 12.27 -10.91 -0.74
N ASN A 78 13.48 -11.02 -1.26
CA ASN A 78 14.13 -10.04 -2.13
C ASN A 78 14.67 -10.75 -3.36
N LEU A 79 14.45 -10.17 -4.55
CA LEU A 79 14.94 -10.72 -5.81
C LEU A 79 15.57 -9.61 -6.65
N ASP A 80 16.74 -9.92 -7.22
CA ASP A 80 17.32 -9.19 -8.34
C ASP A 80 16.82 -9.84 -9.64
N SER A 81 15.92 -9.16 -10.36
CA SER A 81 15.38 -9.69 -11.61
C SER A 81 16.20 -9.29 -12.83
N GLY A 82 17.34 -8.60 -12.63
CA GLY A 82 18.14 -8.01 -13.71
C GLY A 82 17.50 -6.76 -14.29
N ASN A 83 18.18 -6.11 -15.24
CA ASN A 83 17.70 -4.88 -15.92
C ASN A 83 17.29 -3.76 -14.93
N ASP A 84 18.03 -3.62 -13.84
CA ASP A 84 17.77 -2.71 -12.72
C ASP A 84 16.35 -2.83 -12.10
N LEU A 85 15.71 -3.99 -12.26
CA LEU A 85 14.44 -4.35 -11.63
C LEU A 85 14.71 -5.19 -10.38
N TYR A 86 14.24 -4.68 -9.25
CA TYR A 86 14.26 -5.39 -7.97
C TYR A 86 12.85 -5.70 -7.52
N ILE A 87 12.64 -6.87 -6.94
CA ILE A 87 11.35 -7.28 -6.40
C ILE A 87 11.49 -7.50 -4.91
N ILE A 88 10.59 -6.90 -4.13
CA ILE A 88 10.50 -7.05 -2.68
C ILE A 88 9.15 -7.64 -2.37
N GLN A 89 9.14 -8.82 -1.76
CA GLN A 89 7.93 -9.50 -1.36
C GLN A 89 7.61 -9.15 0.09
N ILE A 90 6.42 -8.63 0.32
CA ILE A 90 5.95 -8.29 1.67
C ILE A 90 4.62 -8.97 1.96
N LYS A 91 4.45 -9.36 3.22
CA LYS A 91 3.23 -9.98 3.72
C LYS A 91 2.68 -9.17 4.88
N GLU A 92 1.40 -8.84 4.80
CA GLU A 92 0.69 -8.19 5.90
C GLU A 92 0.65 -9.13 7.10
N ILE A 93 1.00 -8.59 8.27
CA ILE A 93 0.96 -9.30 9.54
C ILE A 93 0.06 -8.54 10.51
N GLN A 94 -0.50 -9.27 11.47
CA GLN A 94 -1.29 -8.66 12.54
C GLN A 94 -0.37 -7.87 13.47
N PRO A 95 -0.58 -6.55 13.65
CA PRO A 95 0.19 -5.79 14.61
C PRO A 95 -0.11 -6.20 16.06
N PRO A 96 0.86 -6.00 16.98
CA PRO A 96 0.68 -6.26 18.40
C PRO A 96 -0.25 -5.25 19.09
N PHE A 97 -0.65 -4.19 18.39
CA PHE A 97 -1.58 -3.17 18.84
C PHE A 97 -2.87 -3.21 17.99
N PRO A 98 -4.02 -2.85 18.58
CA PRO A 98 -5.29 -2.85 17.86
C PRO A 98 -5.30 -1.76 16.77
N PHE A 99 -5.98 -2.04 15.67
CA PHE A 99 -6.30 -0.99 14.69
C PHE A 99 -7.31 -0.01 15.29
N ILE A 100 -7.30 1.24 14.80
CA ILE A 100 -8.31 2.24 15.16
C ILE A 100 -9.68 1.65 14.81
N SER A 101 -10.50 1.40 15.83
CA SER A 101 -11.90 1.05 15.63
C SER A 101 -12.64 2.29 15.20
N CYS A 102 -13.36 2.22 14.07
CA CYS A 102 -14.42 3.18 13.82
C CYS A 102 -15.48 2.96 14.89
N SER A 103 -15.52 3.82 15.89
CA SER A 103 -16.62 3.81 16.85
C SER A 103 -17.86 4.15 16.05
N LEU A 104 -18.83 3.23 15.98
CA LEU A 104 -20.14 3.54 15.43
C LEU A 104 -20.65 4.73 16.23
N ILE A 105 -20.71 5.90 15.60
CA ILE A 105 -21.40 7.05 16.16
C ILE A 105 -22.87 6.64 16.16
N ILE A 106 -23.34 6.08 17.28
CA ILE A 106 -24.76 6.01 17.55
C ILE A 106 -25.19 7.47 17.61
N PRO A 107 -26.12 7.94 16.77
CA PRO A 107 -26.51 9.34 16.77
C PRO A 107 -27.26 9.64 18.07
N SER A 108 -26.52 9.97 19.14
CA SER A 108 -27.06 10.77 20.22
C SER A 108 -27.01 12.22 19.77
N THR A 109 -28.16 12.86 19.77
CA THR A 109 -28.39 14.26 19.37
C THR A 109 -27.43 15.23 20.07
N LEU A 110 -26.28 15.51 19.46
CA LEU A 110 -25.57 16.80 19.35
C LEU A 110 -24.24 16.50 18.63
N SER A 111 -24.17 16.77 17.32
CA SER A 111 -22.93 16.63 16.57
C SER A 111 -22.00 17.81 16.87
N THR A 112 -20.97 17.61 17.67
CA THR A 112 -19.84 18.55 17.76
C THR A 112 -19.02 18.41 16.47
N ILE A 113 -19.16 19.36 15.55
CA ILE A 113 -18.33 19.44 14.36
C ILE A 113 -16.91 19.75 14.80
N THR A 114 -16.00 18.79 14.66
CA THR A 114 -14.57 19.03 14.84
C THR A 114 -14.00 19.48 13.50
N THR A 115 -13.70 20.77 13.38
CA THR A 115 -12.96 21.30 12.22
C THR A 115 -11.51 20.87 12.35
N ILE A 116 -11.05 20.02 11.43
CA ILE A 116 -9.65 19.66 11.29
C ILE A 116 -9.07 20.46 10.12
N SER A 117 -8.05 21.26 10.41
CA SER A 117 -7.29 22.01 9.40
C SER A 117 -6.15 21.14 8.86
N TYR A 118 -6.04 21.06 7.54
CA TYR A 118 -4.92 20.42 6.86
C TYR A 118 -4.11 21.49 6.12
N GLN A 119 -2.78 21.48 6.29
CA GLN A 119 -1.84 22.26 5.48
C GLN A 119 -1.00 21.29 4.65
N ASN A 120 -0.89 21.56 3.35
CA ASN A 120 0.08 20.92 2.45
C ASN A 120 1.49 21.39 2.75
#